data_AF-A0A3D5RNQ0-F1
#
_entry.id   AF-A0A3D5RNQ0-F1
#
_cell.length_a   1.000
_cell.length_b   1.000
_cell.length_c   1.000
_cell.angle_alpha   90.00
_cell.angle_beta   90.00
_cell.angle_gamma   90.00
#
_symmetry.space_group_name_H-M   'P 1'
#
loop_
_entity.id
_entity.type
_entity.pdbx_description
1 polymer ?
#
loop_
_entity_poly.entity_id
_entity_poly.type
_entity_poly.pdbx_seq_one_letter_code
_entity_poly.pdbx_strand_id
1 'polypeptide(L)' 'IASGGITNMDDISNLLVEAHHGIMGAITGRAIYEGTLDFAKAQQLCDAS' A
#
# COMPACT_ATOMS: atom_id res chain seq x y z
N ILE A 1 2.16 11.25 2.44
CA ILE A 1 2.53 10.13 1.54
C ILE A 1 3.51 9.25 2.27
N ALA A 2 3.19 7.97 2.47
CA ALA A 2 4.14 6.99 3.02
C ALA A 2 5.14 6.58 1.93
N SER A 3 6.44 6.52 2.26
CA SER A 3 7.49 6.25 1.29
C SER A 3 8.51 5.28 1.86
N GLY A 4 8.59 4.09 1.24
CA GLY A 4 9.56 3.05 1.59
C GLY A 4 9.05 2.06 2.64
N GLY A 5 9.45 0.79 2.50
CA GLY A 5 9.12 -0.27 3.45
C GLY A 5 7.86 -1.08 3.14
N ILE A 6 7.14 -0.78 2.06
CA ILE A 6 6.03 -1.63 1.60
C ILE A 6 6.61 -2.91 1.00
N THR A 7 6.24 -4.04 1.59
CA THR A 7 6.70 -5.38 1.23
C THR A 7 5.55 -6.27 0.76
N ASN A 8 4.33 -6.10 1.27
CA ASN A 8 3.21 -6.96 0.95
C ASN A 8 1.84 -6.28 1.18
N MET A 9 0.75 -7.04 1.04
CA MET A 9 -0.63 -6.55 1.20
C MET A 9 -1.01 -6.15 2.64
N ASP A 10 -0.32 -6.68 3.65
CA ASP A 10 -0.57 -6.30 5.05
C ASP A 10 -0.11 -4.87 5.30
N ASP A 11 1.00 -4.45 4.66
CA ASP A 11 1.46 -3.06 4.72
C ASP A 11 0.42 -2.09 4.13
N ILE A 12 -0.27 -2.49 3.04
CA ILE A 12 -1.37 -1.70 2.47
C ILE A 12 -2.54 -1.60 3.44
N SER A 13 -2.92 -2.71 4.05
CA SER A 13 -4.02 -2.75 5.02
C SER A 13 -3.72 -1.86 6.23
N ASN A 14 -2.49 -1.92 6.75
CA ASN A 14 -2.06 -1.07 7.86
C ASN A 14 -2.05 0.42 7.48
N LEU A 15 -1.60 0.77 6.27
CA LEU A 15 -1.65 2.15 5.79
C LEU A 15 -3.07 2.70 5.68
N LEU A 16 -4.04 1.85 5.32
CA LEU A 16 -5.46 2.23 5.27
C LEU A 16 -6.04 2.45 6.66
N VAL A 17 -5.67 1.63 7.65
CA VAL A 17 -6.04 1.88 9.05
C VAL A 17 -5.55 3.26 9.48
N GLU A 18 -4.34 3.64 9.11
CA GLU A 18 -3.72 4.93 9.47
C GLU A 18 -4.08 6.08 8.52
N ALA A 19 -4.94 5.87 7.51
CA ALA A 19 -5.26 6.88 6.51
C ALA A 19 -5.88 8.15 7.13
N HIS A 20 -6.65 7.99 8.21
CA HIS A 20 -7.27 9.07 8.97
C HIS A 20 -6.26 10.03 9.63
N HIS A 21 -4.99 9.64 9.76
CA HIS A 21 -3.90 10.50 10.22
C HIS A 21 -3.31 11.39 9.10
N GLY A 22 -3.96 11.46 7.92
CA GLY A 22 -3.56 12.32 6.81
C GLY A 22 -2.63 11.62 5.79
N ILE A 23 -2.58 10.28 5.80
CA ILE A 23 -1.85 9.52 4.79
C ILE A 23 -2.69 9.49 3.51
N MET A 24 -2.32 10.31 2.53
CA MET A 24 -3.04 10.41 1.24
C MET A 24 -2.59 9.40 0.17
N GLY A 25 -1.68 8.49 0.51
CA GLY A 25 -1.16 7.52 -0.45
C GLY A 25 0.24 7.04 -0.09
N ALA A 26 0.73 6.05 -0.84
CA ALA A 26 2.04 5.47 -0.62
C ALA A 26 2.79 5.15 -1.92
N ILE A 27 4.12 5.21 -1.85
CA ILE A 27 5.01 4.89 -2.98
C ILE A 27 5.66 3.53 -2.69
N THR A 28 5.44 2.57 -3.60
CA THR A 28 6.04 1.23 -3.55
C THR A 28 6.81 0.95 -4.83
N GLY A 29 7.85 0.13 -4.71
CA GLY A 29 8.75 -0.20 -5.81
C GLY A 29 9.10 -1.68 -5.80
N ARG A 30 10.16 -2.04 -5.06
CA ARG A 30 10.75 -3.39 -5.05
C ARG A 30 9.71 -4.52 -4.88
N ALA A 31 8.70 -4.33 -4.03
CA ALA A 31 7.65 -5.32 -3.79
C ALA A 31 6.80 -5.67 -5.03
N ILE A 32 6.64 -4.75 -5.97
CA ILE A 32 5.96 -5.03 -7.26
C ILE A 32 6.88 -5.90 -8.12
N TYR A 33 8.16 -5.56 -8.22
CA TYR A 33 9.13 -6.29 -9.05
C TYR A 33 9.47 -7.67 -8.51
N GLU A 34 9.46 -7.84 -7.18
CA GLU A 34 9.68 -9.13 -6.51
C GLU A 34 8.39 -9.98 -6.43
N GLY A 35 7.24 -9.42 -6.84
CA GLY A 35 5.95 -10.12 -6.80
C GLY A 35 5.38 -10.33 -5.39
N THR A 36 5.94 -9.68 -4.38
CA THR A 36 5.48 -9.79 -2.98
C THR A 36 4.28 -8.88 -2.71
N LEU A 37 4.01 -7.92 -3.60
CA LEU A 37 2.82 -7.08 -3.59
C LEU A 37 2.09 -7.17 -4.94
N ASP A 38 0.81 -7.55 -4.88
CA ASP A 38 -0.09 -7.45 -6.04
C ASP A 38 -0.59 -6.01 -6.17
N PHE A 39 -0.06 -5.29 -7.16
CA PHE A 39 -0.39 -3.89 -7.40
C PHE A 39 -1.89 -3.69 -7.71
N ALA A 40 -2.48 -4.55 -8.53
CA ALA A 40 -3.88 -4.41 -8.93
C ALA A 40 -4.81 -4.62 -7.73
N LYS A 41 -4.52 -5.65 -6.93
CA LYS A 41 -5.27 -5.93 -5.69
C LYS A 41 -5.09 -4.84 -4.64
N ALA A 42 -3.88 -4.31 -4.49
CA ALA A 42 -3.61 -3.19 -3.58
C ALA A 42 -4.41 -1.94 -3.97
N GLN A 43 -4.43 -1.59 -5.26
CA GLN A 43 -5.21 -0.44 -5.74
C GLN A 43 -6.71 -0.65 -5.51
N GLN A 44 -7.24 -1.83 -5.84
CA GLN A 44 -8.65 -2.15 -5.58
C GLN A 44 -9.03 -2.03 -4.11
N LEU A 45 -8.15 -2.46 -3.20
CA LEU A 45 -8.36 -2.31 -1.76
C LEU A 45 -8.41 -0.82 -1.36
N CYS A 46 -7.46 -0.02 -1.85
CA CYS A 46 -7.43 1.43 -1.58
C CYS A 46 -8.67 2.15 -2.13
N ASP A 47 -9.15 1.80 -3.32
CA ASP A 47 -10.31 2.44 -3.95
C ASP A 47 -11.64 2.09 -3.27
N ALA A 48 -11.70 0.95 -2.59
CA ALA A 48 -12.89 0.46 -1.88
C ALA A 48 -12.97 0.92 -0.42
N SER A 49 -11.96 1.64 0.08
CA SER A 49 -11.82 2.05 1.48
C SER A 49 -12.34 3.45 1.75
#